data_AF-A0ABC9UHA5-F1
#
_entry.id   AF-A0ABC9UHA5-F1
#
_cell.length_a   1.000
_cell.length_b   1.000
_cell.length_c   1.000
_cell.angle_alpha   90.00
_cell.angle_beta   90.00
_cell.angle_gamma   90.00
#
_symmetry.space_group_name_H-M   'P 1'
#
loop_
_entity.id
_entity.type
_entity.pdbx_description
1 polymer ?
#
loop_
_entity_poly.entity_id
_entity_poly.type
_entity_poly.pdbx_seq_one_letter_code
_entity_poly.pdbx_strand_id
1 'polypeptide(L)'
;MRCLREKLAQANLKLGRNYPEPKIVYQQRGTAAGTAWLEPYEIRLNPVLMMENQQAFIEEVVPHELAHLLVWKHFGRVAPHGKEWKWMMEAVLGVPARRTHQFELESVRRNTFPYRCQCQLHQLTVRRHNRVVRGEATYRCVKCGEPLVAE
;
A
#
# COMPACT_ATOMS: atom_id res chain seq x y z
N MET A 1 6.78 -13.50 -10.38
CA MET A 1 7.67 -12.32 -10.50
C MET A 1 9.09 -12.73 -10.14
N ARG A 2 10.13 -12.33 -10.89
CA ARG A 2 11.51 -12.85 -10.70
C ARG A 2 12.12 -12.50 -9.34
N CYS A 3 12.07 -11.23 -8.95
CA CYS A 3 12.64 -10.76 -7.67
C CYS A 3 12.05 -11.46 -6.44
N LEU A 4 10.73 -11.73 -6.47
CA LEU A 4 10.05 -12.51 -5.43
C LEU A 4 10.71 -13.88 -5.25
N ARG A 5 10.87 -14.63 -6.35
CA ARG A 5 11.43 -15.98 -6.33
C ARG A 5 12.89 -15.98 -5.87
N GLU A 6 13.67 -15.00 -6.29
CA GLU A 6 15.07 -14.84 -5.86
C GLU A 6 15.17 -14.57 -4.35
N LYS A 7 14.37 -13.64 -3.83
CA LYS A 7 14.37 -13.32 -2.39
C LYS A 7 13.79 -14.45 -1.53
N LEU A 8 12.78 -15.16 -2.03
CA LEU A 8 12.26 -16.36 -1.38
C LEU A 8 13.31 -17.48 -1.33
N ALA A 9 14.01 -17.73 -2.43
CA ALA A 9 15.09 -18.72 -2.48
C ALA A 9 16.23 -18.35 -1.52
N GLN A 10 16.61 -17.06 -1.47
CA GLN A 10 17.59 -16.56 -0.51
C GLN A 10 17.16 -16.78 0.95
N ALA A 11 15.89 -16.50 1.27
CA ALA A 11 15.35 -16.76 2.60
C ALA A 11 15.32 -18.25 2.95
N ASN A 12 14.88 -19.09 2.01
CA ASN A 12 14.85 -20.54 2.17
C ASN A 12 16.25 -21.10 2.47
N LEU A 13 17.25 -20.65 1.71
CA LEU A 13 18.65 -21.04 1.92
C LEU A 13 19.17 -20.59 3.29
N LYS A 14 19.01 -19.32 3.66
CA LYS A 14 19.52 -18.79 4.93
C LYS A 14 18.82 -19.35 6.16
N LEU A 15 17.54 -19.72 6.04
CA LEU A 15 16.73 -20.21 7.16
C LEU A 15 16.64 -21.74 7.21
N GLY A 16 17.24 -22.45 6.25
CA GLY A 16 17.16 -23.91 6.17
C GLY A 16 15.72 -24.42 6.10
N ARG A 17 14.84 -23.67 5.43
CA ARG A 17 13.39 -23.94 5.35
C ARG A 17 12.92 -23.81 3.91
N ASN A 18 11.74 -24.36 3.62
CA ASN A 18 11.09 -24.23 2.33
C ASN A 18 9.73 -23.56 2.50
N TYR A 19 9.70 -22.23 2.41
CA TYR A 19 8.45 -21.46 2.39
C TYR A 19 7.80 -21.55 1.01
N PRO A 20 6.46 -21.63 0.94
CA PRO A 20 5.74 -21.62 -0.32
C PRO A 20 5.94 -20.27 -1.05
N GLU A 21 5.75 -20.25 -2.38
CA GLU A 21 5.72 -18.98 -3.12
C GLU A 21 4.39 -18.25 -2.85
N PRO A 22 4.41 -16.99 -2.39
CA PRO A 22 3.18 -16.24 -2.18
C PRO A 22 2.58 -15.81 -3.51
N LYS A 23 1.24 -15.77 -3.55
CA LYS A 23 0.52 -15.32 -4.74
C LYS A 23 0.61 -13.80 -4.87
N ILE A 24 0.94 -13.32 -6.07
CA ILE A 24 0.92 -11.90 -6.41
C ILE A 24 -0.46 -11.51 -6.93
N VAL A 25 -1.03 -10.42 -6.41
CA VAL A 25 -2.33 -9.89 -6.84
C VAL A 25 -2.21 -8.39 -7.14
N TYR A 26 -2.71 -7.94 -8.28
CA TYR A 26 -2.62 -6.53 -8.72
C TYR A 26 -3.91 -5.75 -8.45
N GLN A 27 -4.36 -5.75 -7.20
CA GLN A 27 -5.65 -5.16 -6.80
C GLN A 27 -5.51 -4.04 -5.76
N GLN A 28 -4.29 -3.73 -5.30
CA GLN A 28 -4.08 -2.65 -4.34
C GLN A 28 -4.43 -1.31 -5.00
N ARG A 29 -5.10 -0.44 -4.25
CA ARG A 29 -5.55 0.89 -4.70
C ARG A 29 -5.10 1.99 -3.73
N GLY A 30 -5.20 3.23 -4.20
CA GLY A 30 -4.82 4.41 -3.42
C GLY A 30 -3.32 4.58 -3.34
N THR A 31 -2.82 5.11 -2.23
CA THR A 31 -1.41 5.52 -2.10
C THR A 31 -0.49 4.42 -1.54
N ALA A 32 -1.04 3.27 -1.14
CA ALA A 32 -0.23 2.14 -0.71
C ALA A 32 0.33 1.41 -1.94
N ALA A 33 1.64 1.18 -1.94
CA ALA A 33 2.34 0.48 -3.03
C ALA A 33 2.14 -1.04 -2.97
N GLY A 34 2.18 -1.60 -1.76
CA GLY A 34 2.03 -3.02 -1.49
C GLY A 34 1.31 -3.27 -0.17
N THR A 35 0.73 -4.46 -0.03
CA THR A 35 0.32 -5.03 1.26
C THR A 35 0.52 -6.55 1.30
N ALA A 36 0.94 -7.07 2.45
CA ALA A 36 1.00 -8.49 2.75
C ALA A 36 -0.29 -8.97 3.42
N TRP A 37 -0.89 -10.02 2.88
CA TRP A 37 -2.08 -10.67 3.42
C TRP A 37 -1.68 -12.03 3.98
N LEU A 38 -1.55 -12.10 5.31
CA LEU A 38 -0.89 -13.21 6.00
C LEU A 38 -1.61 -14.55 5.80
N GLU A 39 -2.91 -14.63 6.13
CA GLU A 39 -3.67 -15.89 6.06
C GLU A 39 -3.81 -16.43 4.62
N PRO A 40 -4.19 -15.63 3.61
CA PRO A 40 -4.23 -16.08 2.22
C PRO A 40 -2.84 -16.26 1.59
N TYR A 41 -1.79 -15.80 2.28
CA TYR A 41 -0.40 -15.81 1.81
C TYR A 41 -0.23 -15.10 0.46
N GLU A 42 -0.77 -13.87 0.38
CA GLU A 42 -0.77 -13.02 -0.81
C GLU A 42 0.08 -11.76 -0.60
N ILE A 43 0.73 -11.31 -1.67
CA ILE A 43 1.26 -9.95 -1.80
C ILE A 43 0.37 -9.20 -2.78
N ARG A 44 -0.25 -8.12 -2.32
CA ARG A 44 -1.08 -7.26 -3.17
C ARG A 44 -0.32 -6.01 -3.56
N LEU A 45 -0.17 -5.77 -4.86
CA LEU A 45 0.59 -4.65 -5.41
C LEU A 45 -0.34 -3.66 -6.11
N ASN A 46 0.04 -2.39 -6.08
CA ASN A 46 -0.66 -1.33 -6.78
C ASN A 46 -0.14 -1.26 -8.21
N PRO A 47 -0.94 -1.62 -9.23
CA PRO A 47 -0.44 -1.73 -10.60
C PRO A 47 -0.02 -0.37 -11.17
N VAL A 48 -0.68 0.74 -10.79
CA VAL A 48 -0.34 2.08 -11.28
C VAL A 48 1.03 2.49 -10.75
N LEU A 49 1.20 2.46 -9.42
CA LEU A 49 2.49 2.78 -8.79
C LEU A 49 3.61 1.83 -9.26
N MET A 50 3.31 0.56 -9.50
CA MET A 50 4.30 -0.40 -9.99
C MET A 50 4.79 -0.05 -11.39
N MET A 51 3.89 0.31 -12.31
CA MET A 51 4.25 0.69 -13.67
C MET A 51 5.14 1.95 -13.69
N GLU A 52 4.87 2.89 -12.79
CA GLU A 52 5.60 4.16 -12.65
C GLU A 52 6.92 4.02 -11.88
N ASN A 53 7.05 3.02 -11.01
CA ASN A 53 8.18 2.88 -10.07
C ASN A 53 8.76 1.46 -10.07
N GLN A 54 8.92 0.85 -11.26
CA GLN A 54 9.26 -0.57 -11.42
C GLN A 54 10.47 -1.01 -10.59
N GLN A 55 11.56 -0.25 -10.65
CA GLN A 55 12.80 -0.59 -9.94
C GLN A 55 12.60 -0.59 -8.42
N ALA A 56 11.92 0.42 -7.87
CA ALA A 56 11.63 0.48 -6.45
C ALA A 56 10.70 -0.65 -5.98
N PHE A 57 9.78 -1.12 -6.84
CA PHE A 57 8.99 -2.31 -6.53
C PHE A 57 9.83 -3.57 -6.45
N ILE A 58 10.79 -3.72 -7.37
CA ILE A 58 11.70 -4.87 -7.42
C ILE A 58 12.64 -4.88 -6.21
N GLU A 59 13.22 -3.73 -5.88
CA GLU A 59 14.28 -3.60 -4.89
C GLU A 59 13.75 -3.47 -3.46
N GLU A 60 12.59 -2.83 -3.30
CA GLU A 60 12.12 -2.43 -1.97
C GLU A 60 10.72 -2.98 -1.65
N VAL A 61 9.69 -2.72 -2.47
CA VAL A 61 8.29 -3.06 -2.12
C VAL A 61 8.06 -4.57 -2.05
N VAL A 62 8.48 -5.33 -3.06
CA VAL A 62 8.25 -6.79 -3.08
C VAL A 62 9.02 -7.50 -1.94
N PRO A 63 10.30 -7.20 -1.70
CA PRO A 63 11.01 -7.73 -0.52
C PRO A 63 10.37 -7.33 0.80
N HIS A 64 9.87 -6.08 0.91
CA HIS A 64 9.16 -5.60 2.11
C HIS A 64 7.91 -6.44 2.42
N GLU A 65 7.04 -6.63 1.44
CA GLU A 65 5.81 -7.42 1.65
C GLU A 65 6.11 -8.90 1.85
N LEU A 66 7.13 -9.44 1.16
CA LEU A 66 7.60 -10.80 1.40
C LEU A 66 8.10 -10.97 2.84
N ALA A 67 8.83 -10.00 3.39
CA ALA A 67 9.35 -10.05 4.75
C ALA A 67 8.22 -10.18 5.80
N HIS A 68 7.08 -9.49 5.61
CA HIS A 68 5.92 -9.65 6.50
C HIS A 68 5.38 -11.09 6.50
N LEU A 69 5.23 -11.68 5.30
CA LEU A 69 4.78 -13.07 5.17
C LEU A 69 5.75 -14.08 5.80
N LEU A 70 7.05 -13.89 5.58
CA LEU A 70 8.09 -14.75 6.12
C LEU A 70 8.20 -14.62 7.64
N VAL A 71 8.14 -13.40 8.19
CA VAL A 71 8.11 -13.18 9.64
C VAL A 71 6.92 -13.87 10.27
N TRP A 72 5.74 -13.74 9.68
CA TRP A 72 4.55 -14.42 10.21
C TRP A 72 4.71 -15.95 10.19
N LYS A 73 5.24 -16.54 9.11
CA LYS A 73 5.51 -17.98 9.05
C LYS A 73 6.62 -18.45 10.00
N HIS A 74 7.59 -17.59 10.29
CA HIS A 74 8.75 -17.97 11.09
C HIS A 74 8.52 -17.77 12.60
N PHE A 75 7.90 -16.65 12.98
CA PHE A 75 7.75 -16.21 14.38
C PHE A 75 6.29 -16.17 14.85
N GLY A 76 5.31 -16.31 13.96
CA GLY A 76 3.91 -16.09 14.28
C GLY A 76 3.55 -14.61 14.38
N ARG A 77 2.61 -14.27 15.26
CA ARG A 77 2.11 -12.90 15.42
C ARG A 77 3.09 -12.06 16.23
N VAL A 78 3.75 -11.12 15.56
CA VAL A 78 4.67 -10.13 16.16
C VAL A 78 4.32 -8.71 15.72
N ALA A 79 4.97 -7.71 16.30
CA ALA A 79 4.77 -6.32 15.90
C ALA A 79 5.21 -6.09 14.44
N PRO A 80 4.40 -5.39 13.62
CA PRO A 80 4.79 -5.05 12.25
C PRO A 80 6.02 -4.14 12.30
N HIS A 81 6.98 -4.40 11.40
CA HIS A 81 8.24 -3.66 11.32
C HIS A 81 9.08 -3.66 12.62
N GLY A 82 8.86 -4.65 13.50
CA GLY A 82 9.64 -4.87 14.72
C GLY A 82 11.03 -5.46 14.46
N LYS A 83 11.71 -5.91 15.52
CA LYS A 83 13.07 -6.47 15.45
C LYS A 83 13.15 -7.70 14.52
N GLU A 84 12.13 -8.54 14.53
CA GLU A 84 12.03 -9.74 13.68
C GLU A 84 11.93 -9.36 12.20
N TRP A 85 11.15 -8.32 11.89
CA TRP A 85 11.02 -7.81 10.53
C TRP A 85 12.29 -7.13 10.05
N LYS A 86 12.92 -6.31 10.90
CA LYS A 86 14.21 -5.69 10.56
C LYS A 86 15.28 -6.74 10.29
N TRP A 87 15.37 -7.77 11.14
CA TRP A 87 16.26 -8.90 10.93
C TRP A 87 15.95 -9.66 9.64
N MET A 88 14.67 -9.93 9.35
CA MET A 88 14.26 -10.57 8.09
C MET A 88 14.68 -9.73 6.88
N MET A 89 14.49 -8.42 6.92
CA MET A 89 14.89 -7.52 5.83
C MET A 89 16.40 -7.51 5.64
N GLU A 90 17.16 -7.21 6.69
CA GLU A 90 18.59 -6.91 6.59
C GLU A 90 19.45 -8.19 6.59
N ALA A 91 19.23 -9.08 7.56
CA ALA A 91 20.07 -10.26 7.74
C ALA A 91 19.65 -11.41 6.82
N VAL A 92 18.35 -11.55 6.52
CA VAL A 92 17.85 -12.65 5.67
C VAL A 92 17.76 -12.19 4.21
N LEU A 93 16.97 -11.17 3.90
CA LEU A 93 16.71 -10.72 2.52
C LEU A 93 17.79 -9.79 1.97
N GLY A 94 18.67 -9.23 2.80
CA GLY A 94 19.74 -8.33 2.35
C GLY A 94 19.21 -7.03 1.73
N VAL A 95 18.07 -6.54 2.23
CA VAL A 95 17.42 -5.30 1.79
C VAL A 95 17.34 -4.35 3.00
N PRO A 96 17.66 -3.05 2.85
CA PRO A 96 17.52 -2.09 3.93
C PRO A 96 16.09 -2.09 4.50
N ALA A 97 15.96 -2.05 5.83
CA ALA A 97 14.67 -2.07 6.53
C ALA A 97 13.94 -0.71 6.47
N ARG A 98 13.71 -0.18 5.26
CA ARG A 98 12.96 1.06 5.03
C ARG A 98 11.46 0.79 5.17
N ARG A 99 10.80 1.56 6.03
CA ARG A 99 9.35 1.45 6.27
C ARG A 99 8.51 2.20 5.24
N THR A 100 9.05 3.28 4.70
CA THR A 100 8.33 4.21 3.83
C THR A 100 9.09 4.43 2.55
N HIS A 101 8.37 4.36 1.44
CA HIS A 101 8.85 4.79 0.12
C HIS A 101 8.18 6.12 -0.22
N GLN A 102 8.91 7.00 -0.90
CA GLN A 102 8.35 8.25 -1.41
C GLN A 102 8.17 8.10 -2.92
N PHE A 103 6.97 7.68 -3.32
CA PHE A 103 6.59 7.67 -4.74
C PHE A 103 5.87 8.96 -5.08
N GLU A 104 6.01 9.40 -6.34
CA GLU A 104 5.07 10.37 -6.88
C GLU A 104 3.68 9.74 -6.84
N LEU A 105 2.74 10.47 -6.23
CA LEU A 105 1.41 9.95 -5.97
C LEU A 105 0.37 10.56 -6.90
N GLU A 106 0.72 11.49 -7.80
CA GLU A 106 -0.26 12.23 -8.61
C GLU A 106 -1.21 11.31 -9.39
N SER A 107 -0.68 10.23 -9.96
CA SER A 107 -1.41 9.22 -10.72
C SER A 107 -2.41 8.39 -9.90
N VAL A 108 -2.18 8.26 -8.58
CA VAL A 108 -3.02 7.49 -7.65
C VAL A 108 -3.68 8.33 -6.57
N ARG A 109 -3.39 9.64 -6.54
CA ARG A 109 -4.00 10.61 -5.66
C ARG A 109 -5.49 10.58 -5.97
N ARG A 110 -6.27 10.50 -4.89
CA ARG A 110 -7.72 10.45 -5.00
C ARG A 110 -8.17 11.68 -5.77
N ASN A 111 -8.81 11.48 -6.92
CA ASN A 111 -9.55 12.54 -7.60
C ASN A 111 -10.38 13.27 -6.55
N THR A 112 -10.06 14.54 -6.34
CA THR A 112 -10.91 15.44 -5.59
C THR A 112 -11.86 16.07 -6.59
N PHE A 113 -13.11 16.21 -6.17
CA PHE A 113 -14.15 16.83 -6.97
C PHE A 113 -14.30 18.26 -6.48
N PRO A 114 -14.24 19.25 -7.37
CA PRO A 114 -14.47 20.64 -7.00
C PRO A 114 -15.92 20.82 -6.57
N TYR A 115 -16.08 21.48 -5.44
CA TYR A 115 -17.36 21.94 -4.91
C TYR A 115 -17.19 23.41 -4.53
N ARG A 116 -18.27 24.17 -4.57
CA ARG A 116 -18.29 25.57 -4.16
C ARG A 116 -19.37 25.82 -3.13
N CYS A 117 -19.11 26.78 -2.26
CA CYS A 117 -20.16 27.51 -1.55
C CYS A 117 -20.06 28.99 -1.95
N GLN A 118 -20.84 29.85 -1.31
CA GLN A 118 -20.79 31.29 -1.60
C GLN A 118 -19.46 31.96 -1.20
N CYS A 119 -18.65 31.34 -0.34
CA CYS A 119 -17.45 31.98 0.19
C CYS A 119 -16.11 31.40 -0.32
N GLN A 120 -16.08 30.18 -0.88
CA GLN A 120 -14.84 29.54 -1.37
C GLN A 120 -15.09 28.27 -2.18
N LEU A 121 -14.03 27.81 -2.85
CA LEU A 121 -13.92 26.48 -3.45
C LEU A 121 -13.46 25.44 -2.42
N HIS A 122 -13.90 24.21 -2.63
CA HIS A 122 -13.66 23.04 -1.80
C HIS A 122 -13.29 21.86 -2.69
N GLN A 123 -12.49 20.95 -2.13
CA GLN A 123 -12.10 19.72 -2.80
C GLN A 123 -12.66 18.53 -2.01
N LEU A 124 -13.72 17.91 -2.52
CA LEU A 124 -14.31 16.74 -1.88
C LEU A 124 -13.62 15.47 -2.38
N THR A 125 -13.21 14.61 -1.44
CA THR A 125 -12.73 13.26 -1.81
C THR A 125 -13.80 12.47 -2.54
N VAL A 126 -13.40 11.51 -3.40
CA VAL A 126 -14.32 10.54 -4.05
C VAL A 126 -15.41 10.01 -3.11
N ARG A 127 -15.07 9.67 -1.86
CA ARG A 127 -16.04 9.14 -0.88
C ARG A 127 -17.12 10.17 -0.54
N ARG A 128 -16.74 11.42 -0.29
CA ARG A 128 -17.70 12.49 0.00
C ARG A 128 -18.53 12.82 -1.24
N HIS A 129 -17.90 12.95 -2.40
CA HIS A 129 -18.59 13.16 -3.67
C HIS A 129 -19.65 12.07 -3.94
N ASN A 130 -19.27 10.79 -3.84
CA ASN A 130 -20.20 9.69 -4.07
C ASN A 130 -21.39 9.68 -3.09
N ARG A 131 -21.20 10.11 -1.84
CA ARG A 131 -22.31 10.26 -0.89
C ARG A 131 -23.27 11.37 -1.29
N VAL A 132 -22.75 12.49 -1.81
CA VAL A 132 -23.60 13.57 -2.35
C VAL A 132 -24.37 13.07 -3.58
N VAL A 133 -23.70 12.42 -4.53
CA VAL A 133 -24.33 11.89 -5.76
C VAL A 133 -25.44 10.88 -5.46
N ARG A 134 -25.29 10.07 -4.41
CA ARG A 134 -26.32 9.13 -3.96
C ARG A 134 -27.41 9.75 -3.07
N GLY A 135 -27.33 11.04 -2.76
CA GLY A 135 -28.26 11.70 -1.83
C GLY A 135 -28.09 11.30 -0.37
N GLU A 136 -27.00 10.61 0.00
CA GLU A 136 -26.73 10.12 1.36
C GLU A 136 -26.13 11.19 2.29
N ALA A 137 -25.69 12.32 1.75
CA ALA A 137 -25.11 13.42 2.53
C ALA A 137 -25.18 14.76 1.81
N THR A 138 -25.44 15.81 2.58
CA THR A 138 -25.19 17.21 2.20
C THR A 138 -24.08 17.76 3.09
N TYR A 139 -22.97 18.19 2.48
CA TYR A 139 -21.86 18.82 3.21
C TYR A 139 -22.06 20.32 3.27
N ARG A 140 -21.60 20.95 4.36
CA ARG A 140 -21.66 22.40 4.57
C ARG A 140 -20.27 22.99 4.79
N CYS A 141 -20.08 24.23 4.38
CA CYS A 141 -18.87 24.98 4.63
C CYS A 141 -18.75 25.30 6.12
N VAL A 142 -17.59 25.04 6.72
CA VAL A 142 -17.33 25.40 8.14
C VAL A 142 -17.23 26.90 8.37
N LYS A 143 -17.03 27.70 7.32
CA LYS A 143 -16.81 29.13 7.39
C LYS A 143 -18.11 29.94 7.30
N CYS A 144 -18.98 29.59 6.36
CA CYS A 144 -20.25 30.30 6.15
C CYS A 144 -21.49 29.46 6.46
N GLY A 145 -21.37 28.16 6.75
CA GLY A 145 -22.51 27.27 7.03
C GLY A 145 -23.30 26.83 5.79
N GLU A 146 -23.03 27.42 4.62
CA GLU A 146 -23.78 27.13 3.40
C GLU A 146 -23.50 25.72 2.83
N PRO A 147 -24.50 25.09 2.20
CA PRO A 147 -24.31 23.81 1.51
C PRO A 147 -23.25 23.91 0.41
N LEU A 148 -22.46 22.84 0.28
CA LEU A 148 -21.53 22.68 -0.83
C LEU A 148 -22.29 22.18 -2.06
N VAL A 149 -22.15 22.86 -3.18
CA VAL A 149 -22.68 22.45 -4.50
C VAL A 149 -21.53 22.03 -5.41
N ALA A 150 -21.75 21.01 -6.24
CA ALA A 150 -20.77 20.61 -7.24
C ALA A 150 -20.56 21.78 -8.22
N GLU A 151 -19.30 21.98 -8.64
CA GLU A 151 -18.98 22.94 -9.71
C GLU A 151 -19.35 22.40 -11.10
#